data_AF-A0A7V8CUU3-F1
#
_entry.id   AF-A0A7V8CUU3-F1
#
_cell.length_a   1.000
_cell.length_b   1.000
_cell.length_c   1.000
_cell.angle_alpha   90.00
_cell.angle_beta   90.00
_cell.angle_gamma   90.00
#
_symmetry.space_group_name_H-M   'P 1'
#
loop_
_entity.id
_entity.type
_entity.pdbx_description
1 polymer ?
#
loop_
_entity_poly.entity_id
_entity_poly.type
_entity_poly.pdbx_seq_one_letter_code
_entity_poly.pdbx_strand_id
1 'polypeptide(L)'
;MITPARVISPQLDVMVLDVRHPLLAENADGSVLAMLHSVLRTIEIKANLKTEDIQKSLLAAERVEFLASEVHEFGTSDSFTFPQSLLLAYNCAHRLSSIEKSFFSESGSETVNMDAISFATT
;
A
#
# COMPACT_ATOMS: atom_id res chain seq x y z
N MET A 1 1.16 3.53 10.04
CA MET A 1 0.34 2.67 10.91
C MET A 1 1.22 1.86 11.86
N ILE A 2 0.64 1.25 12.90
CA ILE A 2 1.38 0.43 13.89
C ILE A 2 0.66 -0.91 14.16
N THR A 3 1.44 -1.99 14.27
CA THR A 3 0.94 -3.33 14.63
C THR A 3 0.70 -3.48 16.14
N PRO A 4 -0.08 -4.47 16.61
CA PRO A 4 -0.16 -4.83 18.02
C PRO A 4 1.20 -5.05 18.69
N ALA A 5 2.17 -5.59 17.94
CA ALA A 5 3.54 -5.82 18.38
C ALA A 5 4.39 -4.53 18.46
N ARG A 6 3.77 -3.36 18.25
CA ARG A 6 4.41 -2.03 18.24
C ARG A 6 5.42 -1.84 17.10
N VAL A 7 5.29 -2.60 16.02
CA VAL A 7 6.08 -2.40 14.80
C VAL A 7 5.42 -1.32 13.97
N ILE A 8 6.19 -0.32 13.54
CA ILE A 8 5.69 0.82 12.77
C ILE A 8 5.96 0.56 11.29
N SER A 9 4.97 0.86 10.44
CA SER A 9 5.13 0.84 8.99
C SER A 9 6.12 1.93 8.52
N PRO A 10 6.63 1.85 7.28
CA PRO A 10 7.15 3.05 6.62
C PRO A 10 6.08 4.16 6.60
N GLN A 11 6.52 5.39 6.32
CA GLN A 11 5.61 6.48 6.02
C GLN A 11 4.84 6.14 4.74
N LEU A 12 3.53 6.32 4.80
CA LEU A 12 2.61 6.06 3.69
C LEU A 12 2.01 7.41 3.28
N ASP A 13 1.88 7.64 1.97
CA ASP A 13 1.34 8.90 1.46
C ASP A 13 -0.13 9.07 1.89
N VAL A 14 -0.95 8.02 1.73
CA VAL A 14 -2.36 8.04 2.10
C VAL A 14 -2.78 6.71 2.73
N MET A 15 -3.59 6.80 3.78
CA MET A 15 -4.27 5.67 4.40
C MET A 15 -5.79 5.88 4.37
N VAL A 16 -6.54 4.87 3.96
CA VAL A 16 -8.00 4.82 4.12
C VAL A 16 -8.29 4.06 5.40
N LEU A 17 -8.99 4.71 6.33
CA LEU A 17 -9.19 4.19 7.68
C LEU A 17 -10.68 3.97 8.00
N ASP A 18 -10.96 2.95 8.80
CA ASP A 18 -12.22 2.84 9.53
C ASP A 18 -12.21 3.79 10.74
N VAL A 19 -12.95 4.89 10.59
CA VAL A 19 -13.04 5.98 11.58
C VAL A 19 -13.72 5.59 12.89
N ARG A 20 -14.34 4.40 12.97
CA ARG A 20 -14.88 3.88 14.24
C ARG A 20 -13.77 3.60 15.25
N HIS A 21 -12.54 3.46 14.78
CA HIS A 21 -11.35 3.34 15.61
C HIS A 21 -10.61 4.68 15.69
N PRO A 22 -10.27 5.16 16.89
CA PRO A 22 -9.58 6.43 17.04
C PRO A 22 -8.15 6.35 16.48
N LEU A 23 -7.66 7.50 16.00
CA LEU A 23 -6.24 7.68 15.74
C LEU A 23 -5.46 7.58 17.05
N LEU A 24 -4.24 7.07 16.99
CA LEU A 24 -3.35 6.97 18.14
C LEU A 24 -2.59 8.27 18.40
N ALA A 25 -2.21 8.97 17.33
CA ALA A 25 -1.52 10.24 17.40
C ALA A 25 -1.71 11.05 16.10
N GLU A 26 -1.60 12.36 16.25
CA GLU A 26 -1.43 13.33 15.17
C GLU A 26 -0.14 14.09 15.46
N ASN A 27 0.78 14.09 14.50
CA ASN A 27 2.07 14.76 14.61
C ASN A 27 1.96 16.22 14.17
N ALA A 28 2.94 17.04 14.58
CA ALA A 28 2.95 18.47 14.27
C ALA A 28 3.05 18.80 12.76
N ASP A 29 3.50 17.83 11.94
CA ASP A 29 3.56 17.94 10.48
C ASP A 29 2.25 17.52 9.78
N GLY A 30 1.21 17.19 10.57
CA GLY A 30 -0.09 16.73 10.06
C GLY A 30 -0.13 15.24 9.71
N SER A 31 0.96 14.49 9.91
CA SER A 31 0.94 13.04 9.75
C SER A 31 0.20 12.36 10.90
N VAL A 32 -0.43 11.21 10.62
CA VAL A 32 -1.25 10.50 11.59
C VAL A 32 -0.72 9.09 11.86
N LEU A 33 -0.81 8.66 13.11
CA LEU A 33 -0.56 7.28 13.51
C LEU A 33 -1.89 6.58 13.78
N ALA A 34 -2.18 5.56 12.98
CA ALA A 34 -3.36 4.71 13.14
C ALA A 34 -2.95 3.28 13.53
N MET A 35 -3.84 2.60 14.26
CA MET A 35 -3.75 1.17 14.49
C MET A 35 -3.91 0.43 13.16
N LEU A 36 -3.09 -0.59 12.91
CA LEU A 36 -3.14 -1.34 11.66
C LEU A 36 -4.54 -1.93 11.37
N HIS A 37 -5.24 -2.44 12.37
CA HIS A 37 -6.62 -2.99 12.27
C HIS A 37 -7.65 -2.02 11.68
N SER A 38 -7.42 -0.70 11.79
CA SER A 38 -8.32 0.29 11.21
C SER A 38 -7.97 0.63 9.76
N VAL A 39 -6.87 0.11 9.22
CA VAL A 39 -6.41 0.43 7.86
C VAL A 39 -7.12 -0.48 6.87
N LEU A 40 -7.89 0.12 5.97
CA LEU A 40 -8.58 -0.57 4.89
C LEU A 40 -7.74 -0.58 3.62
N ARG A 41 -7.05 0.53 3.34
CA ARG A 41 -6.18 0.67 2.16
C ARG A 41 -4.98 1.57 2.45
N THR A 42 -3.89 1.28 1.77
CA THR A 42 -2.73 2.16 1.64
C THR A 42 -2.60 2.60 0.19
N ILE A 43 -2.27 3.86 -0.03
CA ILE A 43 -2.16 4.43 -1.37
C ILE A 43 -0.86 5.22 -1.46
N GLU A 44 0.00 4.81 -2.39
CA GLU A 44 1.20 5.55 -2.78
C GLU A 44 0.88 6.48 -3.95
N ILE A 45 1.34 7.73 -3.92
CA ILE A 45 1.02 8.75 -4.92
C ILE A 45 2.29 9.17 -5.68
N LYS A 46 2.20 9.22 -7.01
CA LYS A 46 3.28 9.71 -7.87
C LYS A 46 2.76 10.71 -8.90
N ALA A 47 3.49 11.81 -9.06
CA ALA A 47 3.17 12.80 -10.09
C ALA A 47 3.45 12.25 -11.50
N ASN A 48 4.60 11.58 -11.67
CA ASN A 48 4.99 10.94 -12.92
C ASN A 48 5.44 9.52 -12.59
N LEU A 49 4.79 8.52 -13.15
CA LEU A 49 5.13 7.12 -12.92
C LEU A 49 6.45 6.78 -13.61
N LYS A 50 7.41 6.25 -12.85
CA LYS A 50 8.60 5.58 -13.38
C LYS A 50 8.63 4.11 -13.00
N THR A 51 9.40 3.32 -13.74
CA THR A 51 9.65 1.90 -13.38
C THR A 51 10.21 1.74 -11.96
N GLU A 52 11.11 2.63 -11.52
CA GLU A 52 11.66 2.61 -10.15
C GLU A 52 10.57 2.83 -9.08
N ASP A 53 9.51 3.58 -9.40
CA ASP A 53 8.42 3.85 -8.47
C ASP A 53 7.54 2.61 -8.31
N ILE A 54 7.32 1.85 -9.39
CA ILE A 54 6.57 0.58 -9.35
C ILE A 54 7.28 -0.40 -8.42
N GLN A 55 8.60 -0.56 -8.56
CA GLN A 55 9.39 -1.46 -7.71
C GLN A 55 9.39 -1.04 -6.24
N LYS A 56 9.58 0.25 -5.96
CA LYS A 56 9.51 0.77 -4.58
C LYS A 56 8.13 0.57 -3.96
N SER A 57 7.07 0.74 -4.74
CA SER A 57 5.70 0.54 -4.28
C SER A 57 5.39 -0.92 -4.02
N LEU A 58 5.89 -1.85 -4.85
CA LEU A 58 5.78 -3.29 -4.60
C LEU A 58 6.46 -3.70 -3.30
N LEU A 59 7.67 -3.20 -3.03
CA LEU A 59 8.38 -3.44 -1.77
C LEU A 59 7.66 -2.84 -0.56
N ALA A 60 7.07 -1.65 -0.72
CA ALA A 60 6.26 -1.04 0.34
C ALA A 60 5.01 -1.87 0.62
N ALA A 61 4.34 -2.38 -0.43
CA ALA A 61 3.18 -3.23 -0.32
C ALA A 61 3.51 -4.59 0.33
N GLU A 62 4.64 -5.21 -0.05
CA GLU A 62 5.17 -6.40 0.63
C GLU A 62 5.39 -6.14 2.13
N ARG A 63 5.89 -4.96 2.49
CA ARG A 63 6.08 -4.61 3.90
C ARG A 63 4.76 -4.45 4.63
N VAL A 64 3.75 -3.85 3.99
CA VAL A 64 2.39 -3.75 4.54
C VAL A 64 1.79 -5.12 4.74
N GLU A 65 1.91 -6.00 3.75
CA GLU A 65 1.42 -7.38 3.79
C GLU A 65 2.09 -8.18 4.92
N PHE A 66 3.42 -8.07 5.05
CA PHE A 66 4.16 -8.66 6.15
C PHE A 66 3.63 -8.20 7.51
N LEU A 67 3.42 -6.90 7.70
CA LEU A 67 2.89 -6.35 8.96
C LEU A 67 1.43 -6.79 9.22
N ALA A 68 0.61 -6.88 8.17
CA ALA A 68 -0.76 -7.38 8.24
C ALA A 68 -0.81 -8.88 8.58
N SER A 69 0.15 -9.67 8.10
CA SER A 69 0.24 -11.10 8.44
C SER A 69 0.48 -11.36 9.95
N GLU A 70 0.99 -10.37 10.70
CA GLU A 70 1.13 -10.45 12.16
C GLU A 70 -0.21 -10.32 12.91
N VAL A 71 -1.27 -9.87 12.24
CA VAL A 71 -2.60 -9.64 12.82
C VAL A 71 -3.53 -10.75 12.36
N HIS A 72 -3.86 -11.66 13.27
CA HIS A 72 -4.64 -12.86 12.97
C HIS A 72 -6.04 -12.54 12.41
N GLU A 73 -6.63 -11.44 12.84
CA GLU A 73 -7.97 -10.99 12.47
C GLU A 73 -8.13 -10.64 10.99
N PHE A 74 -7.03 -10.36 10.28
CA PHE A 74 -7.10 -10.07 8.85
C PHE A 74 -7.29 -11.32 7.99
N GLY A 75 -6.95 -12.51 8.50
CA GLY A 75 -7.00 -13.74 7.73
C GLY A 75 -5.93 -13.80 6.64
N THR A 76 -6.31 -14.15 5.42
CA THR A 76 -5.42 -14.24 4.25
C THR A 76 -5.38 -12.91 3.49
N SER A 77 -4.38 -12.72 2.63
CA SER A 77 -4.26 -11.54 1.76
C SER A 77 -5.46 -11.32 0.85
N ASP A 78 -6.16 -12.39 0.45
CA ASP A 78 -7.41 -12.32 -0.33
C ASP A 78 -8.65 -11.95 0.51
N SER A 79 -8.52 -11.83 1.83
CA SER A 79 -9.65 -11.51 2.70
C SER A 79 -10.08 -10.06 2.50
N PHE A 80 -11.40 -9.82 2.56
CA PHE A 80 -11.96 -8.46 2.52
C PHE A 80 -11.44 -7.56 3.65
N THR A 81 -11.03 -8.15 4.77
CA THR A 81 -10.48 -7.42 5.91
C THR A 81 -9.01 -7.06 5.74
N PHE A 82 -8.31 -7.67 4.78
CA PHE A 82 -6.89 -7.45 4.57
C PHE A 82 -6.65 -6.05 3.96
N PRO A 83 -5.69 -5.26 4.47
CA PRO A 83 -5.41 -3.94 3.92
C PRO A 83 -4.92 -4.03 2.48
N GLN A 84 -5.61 -3.36 1.56
CA GLN A 84 -5.21 -3.32 0.14
C GLN A 84 -4.13 -2.25 -0.10
N SER A 85 -3.24 -2.48 -1.05
CA SER A 85 -2.18 -1.54 -1.43
C SER A 85 -2.34 -1.09 -2.88
N LEU A 86 -2.37 0.23 -3.10
CA LEU A 86 -2.59 0.83 -4.41
C LEU A 86 -1.49 1.82 -4.75
N LEU A 87 -1.10 1.86 -6.03
CA LEU A 87 -0.26 2.92 -6.58
C LEU A 87 -1.09 3.81 -7.51
N LEU A 88 -1.17 5.10 -7.19
CA LEU A 88 -1.83 6.11 -8.02
C LEU A 88 -0.79 7.03 -8.66
N ALA A 89 -0.86 7.16 -9.98
CA ALA A 89 -0.02 8.09 -10.72
C ALA A 89 -0.83 9.12 -11.51
N TYR A 90 -0.44 10.39 -11.45
CA TYR A 90 -1.12 11.43 -12.23
C TYR A 90 -0.76 11.35 -13.72
N ASN A 91 0.51 11.11 -14.04
CA ASN A 91 1.00 11.02 -15.41
C ASN A 91 1.75 9.69 -15.62
N CYS A 92 1.53 9.07 -16.78
CA CYS A 92 2.21 7.84 -17.19
C CYS A 92 2.67 7.93 -18.65
N ALA A 93 3.99 8.08 -18.84
CA ALA A 93 4.62 8.05 -20.17
C ALA A 93 5.02 6.63 -20.63
N HIS A 94 4.87 5.63 -19.75
CA HIS A 94 5.23 4.25 -20.04
C HIS A 94 4.18 3.58 -20.93
N ARG A 95 4.65 2.68 -21.81
CA ARG A 95 3.76 1.76 -22.52
C ARG A 95 3.18 0.76 -21.53
N LEU A 96 1.93 0.36 -21.73
CA LEU A 96 1.25 -0.63 -20.88
C LEU A 96 2.09 -1.91 -20.71
N SER A 97 2.69 -2.43 -21.79
CA SER A 97 3.55 -3.62 -21.73
C SER A 97 4.82 -3.45 -20.87
N SER A 98 5.32 -2.23 -20.72
CA SER A 98 6.45 -1.95 -19.82
C SER A 98 6.00 -1.96 -18.36
N ILE A 99 4.80 -1.44 -18.08
CA ILE A 99 4.19 -1.45 -16.75
C ILE A 99 3.88 -2.89 -16.34
N GLU A 100 3.21 -3.65 -17.19
CA GLU A 100 2.91 -5.08 -16.95
C GLU A 100 4.19 -5.86 -16.65
N LYS A 101 5.23 -5.68 -17.48
CA LYS A 101 6.51 -6.33 -17.25
C LYS A 101 7.06 -5.99 -15.87
N SER A 102 7.03 -4.73 -15.44
CA SER A 102 7.56 -4.32 -14.13
C SER A 102 6.69 -4.72 -12.94
N PHE A 103 5.37 -4.69 -13.10
CA PHE A 103 4.41 -5.06 -12.07
C PHE A 103 4.41 -6.58 -11.83
N PHE A 104 4.54 -7.37 -12.89
CA PHE A 104 4.58 -8.83 -12.83
C PHE A 104 6.00 -9.43 -12.87
N SER A 105 7.07 -8.62 -12.98
CA SER A 105 8.44 -9.17 -13.16
C SER A 105 8.96 -9.94 -11.96
N GLU A 106 8.47 -9.64 -10.75
CA GLU A 106 8.90 -10.31 -9.52
C GLU A 106 7.96 -11.47 -9.14
N SER A 107 6.88 -11.66 -9.88
CA SER A 107 5.83 -12.65 -9.64
C SER A 107 6.21 -14.01 -10.24
N GLY A 108 7.23 -14.65 -9.68
CA GLY A 108 7.35 -16.11 -9.74
C GLY A 108 6.31 -16.82 -8.83
N SER A 109 5.66 -16.05 -7.96
CA SER A 109 4.55 -16.43 -7.08
C SER A 109 3.23 -15.97 -7.70
N GLU A 110 2.16 -16.75 -7.54
CA GLU A 110 0.80 -16.45 -8.01
C GLU A 110 0.16 -15.21 -7.33
N THR A 111 0.91 -14.48 -6.51
CA THR A 111 0.43 -13.33 -5.72
C THR A 111 1.33 -12.11 -5.93
N VAL A 112 0.73 -11.00 -6.41
CA VAL A 112 1.36 -9.68 -6.43
C VAL A 112 0.95 -8.95 -5.16
N ASN A 113 1.90 -8.43 -4.39
CA ASN A 113 1.64 -7.83 -3.08
C ASN A 113 0.91 -6.46 -3.15
N MET A 114 0.72 -5.93 -4.36
CA MET A 114 0.03 -4.68 -4.65
C MET A 114 -1.19 -4.96 -5.52
N ASP A 115 -2.36 -4.47 -5.13
CA ASP A 115 -3.64 -4.81 -5.78
C ASP A 115 -3.76 -4.19 -7.18
N ALA A 116 -3.30 -2.94 -7.35
CA ALA A 116 -3.40 -2.25 -8.63
C ALA A 116 -2.47 -1.04 -8.77
N ILE A 117 -2.18 -0.70 -10.03
CA ILE A 117 -1.66 0.60 -10.45
C ILE A 117 -2.78 1.31 -11.21
N SER A 118 -3.19 2.49 -10.77
CA SER A 118 -4.12 3.34 -11.53
C SER A 118 -3.44 4.65 -11.92
N PHE A 119 -3.74 5.13 -13.11
CA PHE A 119 -3.20 6.39 -13.61
C PHE A 119 -4.28 7.22 -14.30
N ALA A 120 -4.19 8.54 -14.13
CA ALA A 120 -5.01 9.46 -14.89
C ALA A 120 -4.38 9.68 -16.27
N THR A 121 -5.20 9.68 -17.32
CA THR A 121 -4.78 10.11 -18.66
C THR A 121 -5.55 11.37 -19.01
N THR A 122 -4.86 12.51 -19.05
CA THR A 122 -5.38 13.76 -19.64
C THR A 122 -5.01 13.85 -21.10
#